data_AF-A0A949XRP4-F1
#
_entry.id   AF-A0A949XRP4-F1
#
_cell.length_a   1.000
_cell.length_b   1.000
_cell.length_c   1.000
_cell.angle_alpha   90.00
_cell.angle_beta   90.00
_cell.angle_gamma   90.00
#
_symmetry.space_group_name_H-M   'P 1'
#
loop_
_entity.id
_entity.type
_entity.pdbx_description
1 polymer ?
#
loop_
_entity_poly.entity_id
_entity_poly.type
_entity_poly.pdbx_seq_one_letter_code
_entity_poly.pdbx_strand_id
1 'polypeptide(L)'
;MGQWLLLTISLITGAVVVCVGCVYLVNDRKEQRKQLRHIAYQEGVGEEYDLELNRLRELRSSWPQDAPSGPDPYEQALENVRLQKRTREKNERTPSVQYIIVNGIVNIGTVLGDLNNSVQNLRSQGEPQIADAIQKLTDVIKELKEITDADRNDLLENLALVSKEVESPSDSRRAGLLKSSLGFVTTSLGAFNELAPLVP
;
A
#
# COMPACT_ATOMS: atom_id res chain seq x y z
N MET A 1 53.06 48.62 -8.87
CA MET A 1 51.61 48.81 -8.66
C MET A 1 50.72 48.04 -9.64
N GLY A 2 51.05 47.89 -10.93
CA GLY A 2 50.15 47.28 -11.91
C GLY A 2 49.79 45.79 -11.71
N GLN A 3 50.69 44.99 -11.13
CA GLN A 3 50.50 43.53 -11.01
C GLN A 3 49.45 43.15 -9.95
N TRP A 4 49.32 43.93 -8.88
CA TRP A 4 48.27 43.74 -7.87
C TRP A 4 46.88 44.08 -8.39
N LEU A 5 46.78 45.07 -9.29
CA LEU A 5 45.53 45.52 -9.90
C LEU A 5 44.95 44.44 -10.85
N LEU A 6 45.81 43.75 -11.60
CA LEU A 6 45.40 42.65 -12.48
C LEU A 6 44.91 41.42 -11.69
N LEU A 7 45.54 41.10 -10.56
CA LEU A 7 45.09 40.00 -9.70
C LEU A 7 43.73 40.29 -9.08
N THR A 8 43.48 41.52 -8.60
CA THR A 8 42.17 41.88 -8.03
C THR A 8 41.06 41.85 -9.08
N ILE A 9 41.33 42.31 -10.31
CA ILE A 9 40.34 42.28 -11.38
C ILE A 9 40.00 40.82 -11.73
N SER A 10 41.00 39.95 -11.91
CA SER A 10 40.77 38.53 -12.22
C SER A 10 39.93 37.81 -11.15
N LEU A 11 40.18 38.09 -9.87
CA LEU A 11 39.46 37.48 -8.75
C LEU A 11 38.00 37.97 -8.68
N ILE A 12 37.76 39.26 -8.96
CA ILE A 12 36.42 39.84 -9.06
C ILE A 12 35.66 39.22 -10.24
N THR A 13 36.27 39.11 -11.42
CA THR A 13 35.62 38.53 -12.60
C THR A 13 35.28 37.05 -12.36
N GLY A 14 36.18 36.28 -11.75
CA GLY A 14 35.91 34.89 -11.38
C GLY A 14 34.75 34.74 -10.39
N ALA A 15 34.71 35.56 -9.35
CA ALA A 15 33.61 35.56 -8.38
C ALA A 15 32.26 35.93 -9.03
N VAL A 16 32.25 36.92 -9.93
CA VAL A 16 31.03 37.31 -10.66
C VAL A 16 30.52 36.18 -11.54
N VAL A 17 31.39 35.48 -12.27
CA VAL A 17 30.99 34.35 -13.12
C VAL A 17 30.40 33.21 -12.29
N VAL A 18 31.00 32.87 -11.14
CA VAL A 18 30.49 31.84 -10.23
C VAL A 18 29.12 32.25 -9.66
N CYS A 19 28.96 33.50 -9.24
CA CYS A 19 27.69 34.02 -8.73
C CYS A 19 26.59 33.99 -9.80
N VAL A 20 26.88 34.47 -11.02
CA VAL A 20 25.93 34.44 -12.13
C VAL A 20 25.56 33.01 -12.50
N GLY A 21 26.54 32.10 -12.57
CA GLY A 21 26.30 30.68 -12.81
C GLY A 21 25.42 30.03 -11.74
N CYS A 22 25.68 30.34 -10.46
CA CYS A 22 24.87 29.85 -9.34
C CYS A 22 23.43 30.37 -9.40
N VAL A 23 23.23 31.66 -9.70
CA VAL A 23 21.90 32.25 -9.87
C VAL A 23 21.15 31.60 -11.03
N TYR A 24 21.84 31.35 -12.16
CA TYR A 24 21.24 30.70 -13.32
C TYR A 24 20.80 29.27 -13.00
N LEU A 25 21.66 28.46 -12.35
CA LEU A 25 21.34 27.09 -11.94
C LEU A 25 20.16 27.03 -10.95
N VAL A 26 20.08 27.97 -10.00
CA VAL A 26 18.95 28.05 -9.07
C VAL A 26 17.66 28.43 -9.80
N ASN A 27 17.74 29.33 -10.78
CA ASN A 27 16.58 29.75 -11.56
C ASN A 27 16.07 28.62 -12.47
N ASP A 28 16.99 27.90 -13.13
CA ASP A 28 16.66 26.75 -13.97
C ASP A 28 15.95 25.65 -13.18
N ARG A 29 16.46 25.30 -11.99
CA ARG A 29 15.80 24.34 -11.10
C ARG A 29 14.42 24.81 -10.63
N LYS A 30 14.22 26.11 -10.40
CA LYS A 30 12.88 26.63 -10.05
C LYS A 30 11.89 26.45 -11.20
N GLU A 31 12.34 26.64 -12.43
CA GLU A 31 11.48 26.49 -13.60
C GLU A 31 11.14 25.02 -13.87
N GLN A 32 12.11 24.12 -13.73
CA GLN A 32 11.87 22.67 -13.77
C GLN A 32 10.82 22.23 -12.73
N ARG A 33 10.89 22.75 -11.50
CA ARG A 33 9.91 22.44 -10.44
C ARG A 33 8.49 22.92 -10.77
N LYS A 34 8.36 24.07 -11.43
CA LYS A 34 7.05 24.56 -11.90
C LYS A 34 6.51 23.68 -13.03
N GLN A 35 7.37 23.25 -13.95
CA GLN A 35 7.00 22.34 -15.04
C GLN A 35 6.50 21.00 -14.49
N LEU A 36 7.21 20.41 -13.52
CA LEU A 36 6.79 19.16 -12.87
C LEU A 36 5.42 19.29 -12.21
N ARG A 37 5.18 20.40 -11.49
CA ARG A 37 3.87 20.67 -10.90
C ARG A 37 2.80 20.82 -11.98
N HIS A 38 3.07 21.58 -13.04
CA HIS A 38 2.14 21.73 -14.16
C HIS A 38 1.79 20.40 -14.82
N ILE A 39 2.78 19.53 -15.05
CA ILE A 39 2.60 18.17 -15.56
C ILE A 39 1.67 17.36 -14.63
N ALA A 40 1.88 17.42 -13.31
CA ALA A 40 1.03 16.72 -12.35
C ALA A 40 -0.45 17.14 -12.45
N TYR A 41 -0.72 18.45 -12.59
CA TYR A 41 -2.09 18.96 -12.78
C TYR A 41 -2.68 18.57 -14.14
N GLN A 42 -1.89 18.56 -15.21
CA GLN A 42 -2.34 18.06 -16.51
C GLN A 42 -2.66 16.57 -16.49
N GLU A 43 -1.94 15.79 -15.69
CA GLU A 43 -2.17 14.35 -15.51
C GLU A 43 -3.33 14.04 -14.52
N GLY A 44 -3.95 15.08 -13.95
CA GLY A 44 -5.06 14.95 -13.00
C GLY A 44 -4.65 14.41 -11.63
N VAL A 45 -3.38 14.58 -11.24
CA VAL A 45 -2.82 14.11 -9.97
C VAL A 45 -2.14 15.23 -9.17
N GLY A 46 -2.51 16.48 -9.45
CA GLY A 46 -1.86 17.66 -8.89
C GLY A 46 -2.02 17.80 -7.38
N GLU A 47 -3.17 17.41 -6.83
CA GLU A 47 -3.43 17.48 -5.38
C GLU A 47 -2.63 16.41 -4.62
N GLU A 48 -2.62 15.18 -5.12
CA GLU A 48 -1.83 14.08 -4.57
C GLU A 48 -0.33 14.36 -4.66
N TYR A 49 0.10 14.99 -5.76
CA TYR A 49 1.47 15.46 -5.93
C TYR A 49 1.88 16.48 -4.88
N ASP A 50 1.04 17.50 -4.62
CA ASP A 50 1.34 18.51 -3.61
C ASP A 50 1.38 17.91 -2.19
N LEU A 51 0.53 16.91 -1.90
CA LEU A 51 0.50 16.20 -0.62
C LEU A 51 1.76 15.33 -0.41
N GLU A 52 2.13 14.53 -1.41
CA GLU A 52 3.33 13.69 -1.36
C GLU A 52 4.61 14.54 -1.31
N LEU A 53 4.65 15.66 -2.02
CA LEU A 53 5.77 16.61 -1.97
C LEU A 53 5.96 17.18 -0.55
N ASN A 54 4.87 17.52 0.14
CA ASN A 54 4.94 17.98 1.53
C ASN A 54 5.47 16.88 2.45
N ARG A 55 5.00 15.65 2.30
CA ARG A 55 5.48 14.49 3.05
C ARG A 55 6.98 14.25 2.85
N LEU A 56 7.46 14.28 1.61
CA LEU A 56 8.89 14.09 1.31
C LEU A 56 9.77 15.20 1.89
N ARG A 57 9.27 16.44 1.91
CA ARG A 57 9.97 17.55 2.57
C ARG A 57 10.03 17.38 4.09
N GLU A 58 8.94 16.95 4.71
CA GLU A 58 8.89 16.67 6.15
C GLU A 58 9.88 15.55 6.51
N LEU A 59 9.88 14.45 5.75
CA LEU A 59 10.85 13.37 5.91
C LEU A 59 12.30 13.88 5.76
N ARG A 60 12.58 14.67 4.72
CA ARG A 60 13.92 15.24 4.52
C ARG A 60 14.31 16.22 5.63
N SER A 61 13.35 16.94 6.22
CA SER A 61 13.63 17.84 7.35
C SER A 61 14.07 17.09 8.60
N SER A 62 13.69 15.81 8.72
CA SER A 62 14.08 14.93 9.83
C SER A 62 15.41 14.19 9.61
N TRP A 63 16.04 14.34 8.44
CA TRP A 63 17.27 13.61 8.13
C TRP A 63 18.50 14.20 8.84
N PRO A 64 19.47 13.35 9.23
CA PRO A 64 20.79 13.78 9.70
C PRO A 64 21.47 14.70 8.67
N GLN A 65 22.20 15.72 9.14
CA GLN A 65 22.87 16.71 8.26
C GLN A 65 23.97 16.09 7.38
N ASP A 66 24.49 14.93 7.77
CA ASP A 66 25.50 14.13 7.09
C ASP A 66 24.90 13.09 6.13
N ALA A 67 23.56 13.02 6.02
CA ALA A 67 22.92 12.11 5.09
C ALA A 67 23.26 12.46 3.63
N PRO A 68 23.54 11.46 2.78
CA PRO A 68 23.79 11.69 1.36
C PRO A 68 22.59 12.41 0.73
N SER A 69 22.88 13.35 -0.16
CA SER A 69 21.85 14.12 -0.85
C SER A 69 20.99 13.18 -1.69
N GLY A 70 19.81 12.84 -1.17
CA GLY A 70 18.87 11.96 -1.85
C GLY A 70 18.28 12.56 -3.13
N PRO A 71 17.45 11.80 -3.87
CA PRO A 71 16.80 12.24 -5.10
C PRO A 71 15.99 13.54 -4.92
N ASP A 72 15.73 14.28 -6.00
CA ASP A 72 14.97 15.54 -5.90
C ASP A 72 13.53 15.23 -5.46
N PRO A 73 13.04 15.80 -4.33
CA PRO A 73 11.71 15.50 -3.81
C PRO A 73 10.57 15.83 -4.78
N TYR A 74 10.77 16.74 -5.74
CA TYR A 74 9.78 17.08 -6.75
C TYR A 74 9.61 15.96 -7.80
N GLU A 75 10.71 15.43 -8.31
CA GLU A 75 10.65 14.30 -9.24
C GLU A 75 10.11 13.05 -8.54
N GLN A 76 10.58 12.80 -7.31
CA GLN A 76 10.15 11.65 -6.51
C GLN A 76 8.64 11.71 -6.17
N ALA A 77 8.10 12.88 -5.84
CA ALA A 77 6.67 13.04 -5.61
C ALA A 77 5.84 12.68 -6.85
N LEU A 78 6.26 13.16 -8.03
CA LEU A 78 5.56 12.87 -9.29
C LEU A 78 5.60 11.37 -9.62
N GLU A 79 6.75 10.73 -9.42
CA GLU A 79 6.89 9.29 -9.65
C GLU A 79 6.04 8.46 -8.68
N ASN A 80 6.08 8.77 -7.38
CA ASN A 80 5.29 8.09 -6.36
C ASN A 80 3.80 8.17 -6.67
N VAL A 81 3.31 9.36 -7.05
CA VAL A 81 1.90 9.56 -7.36
C VAL A 81 1.49 8.88 -8.67
N ARG A 82 2.36 8.88 -9.69
CA ARG A 82 2.13 8.07 -10.91
C ARG A 82 2.09 6.57 -10.62
N LEU A 83 2.96 6.08 -9.71
CA LEU A 83 2.92 4.69 -9.27
C LEU A 83 1.62 4.39 -8.53
N GLN A 84 1.21 5.23 -7.59
CA GLN A 84 -0.06 5.10 -6.88
C GLN A 84 -1.25 5.12 -7.84
N LYS A 85 -1.24 6.01 -8.83
CA LYS A 85 -2.27 6.06 -9.88
C LYS A 85 -2.32 4.76 -10.66
N ARG A 86 -1.17 4.25 -11.14
CA ARG A 86 -1.10 2.95 -11.85
C ARG A 86 -1.59 1.80 -10.98
N THR A 87 -1.24 1.80 -9.69
CA THR A 87 -1.70 0.78 -8.74
C THR A 87 -3.20 0.92 -8.50
N ARG A 88 -3.74 2.13 -8.36
CA ARG A 88 -5.16 2.41 -8.20
C ARG A 88 -5.95 2.00 -9.43
N GLU A 89 -5.52 2.37 -10.63
CA GLU A 89 -6.15 1.95 -11.90
C GLU A 89 -6.11 0.43 -12.07
N LYS A 90 -4.99 -0.22 -11.68
CA LYS A 90 -4.90 -1.68 -11.64
C LYS A 90 -5.87 -2.27 -10.62
N ASN A 91 -6.01 -1.65 -9.45
CA ASN A 91 -6.94 -2.03 -8.38
C ASN A 91 -8.39 -1.56 -8.60
N GLU A 92 -8.68 -0.77 -9.64
CA GLU A 92 -10.03 -0.41 -10.08
C GLU A 92 -10.47 -1.33 -11.23
N ARG A 93 -9.52 -1.79 -12.08
CA ARG A 93 -9.75 -2.87 -13.06
C ARG A 93 -9.86 -4.26 -12.43
N THR A 94 -9.51 -4.38 -11.16
CA THR A 94 -9.73 -5.57 -10.34
C THR A 94 -10.65 -5.10 -9.22
N PRO A 95 -11.92 -5.51 -9.09
CA PRO A 95 -12.80 -4.97 -8.04
C PRO A 95 -12.07 -5.08 -6.70
N SER A 96 -11.88 -3.93 -6.07
CA SER A 96 -11.10 -3.74 -4.85
C SER A 96 -11.53 -4.78 -3.80
N VAL A 97 -10.65 -5.75 -3.55
CA VAL A 97 -10.61 -6.36 -2.23
C VAL A 97 -10.08 -5.27 -1.33
N GLN A 98 -10.97 -4.60 -0.62
CA GLN A 98 -10.56 -3.72 0.46
C GLN A 98 -9.95 -4.62 1.54
N TYR A 99 -8.62 -4.80 1.49
CA TYR A 99 -7.86 -5.25 2.63
C TYR A 99 -7.97 -4.13 3.67
N ILE A 100 -8.99 -4.24 4.50
CA ILE A 100 -9.06 -3.59 5.80
C ILE A 100 -7.97 -4.29 6.63
N ILE A 101 -6.70 -3.93 6.41
CA ILE A 101 -5.74 -3.99 7.50
C ILE A 101 -6.01 -2.73 8.32
N VAL A 102 -7.13 -2.76 9.06
CA VAL A 102 -7.40 -1.75 10.07
C VAL A 102 -6.69 -2.22 11.32
N ASN A 103 -5.55 -1.59 11.59
CA ASN A 103 -4.99 -1.33 12.91
C ASN A 103 -5.51 -2.27 14.02
N GLY A 104 -5.04 -3.52 14.04
CA GLY A 104 -4.90 -4.37 15.22
C GLY A 104 -6.13 -4.67 16.10
N ILE A 105 -7.35 -4.27 15.72
CA ILE A 105 -8.58 -4.61 16.44
C ILE A 105 -9.71 -4.80 15.44
N VAL A 106 -9.75 -5.98 14.81
CA VAL A 106 -10.92 -6.41 14.06
C VAL A 106 -11.92 -7.00 15.05
N ASN A 107 -13.18 -6.55 14.94
CA ASN A 107 -14.25 -7.08 15.76
C ASN A 107 -14.70 -8.43 15.18
N ILE A 108 -14.30 -9.52 15.82
CA ILE A 108 -14.68 -10.90 15.48
C ILE A 108 -16.20 -11.04 15.28
N GLY A 109 -17.01 -10.24 16.00
CA GLY A 109 -18.47 -10.21 15.85
C GLY A 109 -18.93 -9.78 14.46
N THR A 110 -18.21 -8.87 13.80
CA THR A 110 -18.53 -8.43 12.42
C THR A 110 -18.16 -9.51 11.41
N VAL A 111 -16.98 -10.11 11.53
CA VAL A 111 -16.51 -11.18 10.63
C VAL A 111 -17.44 -12.40 10.69
N LEU A 112 -17.86 -12.80 11.89
CA LEU A 112 -18.83 -13.89 12.08
C LEU A 112 -20.22 -13.54 11.54
N GLY A 113 -20.64 -12.27 11.66
CA GLY A 113 -21.88 -11.79 11.06
C GLY A 113 -21.88 -11.92 9.54
N ASP A 114 -20.79 -11.49 8.90
CA ASP A 114 -20.62 -11.58 7.44
C ASP A 114 -20.58 -13.05 6.97
N LEU A 115 -19.87 -13.91 7.69
CA LEU A 115 -19.84 -15.36 7.42
C LEU A 115 -21.24 -15.97 7.49
N ASN A 116 -21.99 -15.69 8.56
CA ASN A 116 -23.33 -16.23 8.73
C ASN A 116 -24.26 -15.74 7.62
N ASN A 117 -24.17 -14.47 7.23
CA ASN A 117 -24.94 -13.93 6.10
C ASN A 117 -24.61 -14.65 4.79
N SER A 118 -23.33 -14.83 4.45
CA SER A 118 -22.94 -15.55 3.24
C SER A 118 -23.35 -17.03 3.27
N VAL A 119 -23.31 -17.70 4.43
CA VAL A 119 -23.83 -19.07 4.58
C VAL A 119 -25.32 -19.14 4.29
N GLN A 120 -26.11 -18.19 4.81
CA GLN A 120 -27.56 -18.12 4.51
C GLN A 120 -27.81 -17.84 3.02
N ASN A 121 -27.03 -16.94 2.42
CA ASN A 121 -27.15 -16.63 1.00
C ASN A 121 -26.81 -17.84 0.12
N LEU A 122 -25.73 -18.55 0.40
CA LEU A 122 -25.36 -19.79 -0.32
C LEU A 122 -26.45 -20.87 -0.22
N ARG A 123 -27.07 -21.04 0.96
CA ARG A 123 -28.23 -21.94 1.10
C ARG A 123 -29.40 -21.50 0.23
N SER A 124 -29.70 -20.20 0.21
CA SER A 124 -30.78 -19.64 -0.60
C SER A 124 -30.53 -19.73 -2.11
N GLN A 125 -29.26 -19.72 -2.53
CA GLN A 125 -28.82 -19.85 -3.92
C GLN A 125 -28.77 -21.30 -4.42
N GLY A 126 -29.10 -22.29 -3.57
CA GLY A 126 -29.10 -23.70 -3.95
C GLY A 126 -27.74 -24.40 -3.78
N GLU A 127 -26.82 -23.81 -3.01
CA GLU A 127 -25.48 -24.35 -2.72
C GLU A 127 -25.34 -24.81 -1.25
N PRO A 128 -26.23 -25.65 -0.71
CA PRO A 128 -26.25 -25.98 0.72
C PRO A 128 -25.00 -26.76 1.16
N GLN A 129 -24.39 -27.55 0.27
CA GLN A 129 -23.18 -28.32 0.58
C GLN A 129 -21.99 -27.41 0.88
N ILE A 130 -21.85 -26.33 0.11
CA ILE A 130 -20.80 -25.33 0.29
C ILE A 130 -21.06 -24.54 1.57
N ALA A 131 -22.31 -24.12 1.77
CA ALA A 131 -22.72 -23.41 2.98
C ALA A 131 -22.42 -24.23 4.25
N ASP A 132 -22.73 -25.53 4.23
CA ASP A 132 -22.46 -26.43 5.36
C ASP A 132 -20.96 -26.66 5.58
N ALA A 133 -20.16 -26.71 4.51
CA ALA A 133 -18.70 -26.81 4.63
C ALA A 133 -18.09 -25.56 5.27
N ILE A 134 -18.53 -24.37 4.86
CA ILE A 134 -18.08 -23.09 5.42
C ILE A 134 -18.51 -22.97 6.89
N GLN A 135 -19.75 -23.37 7.21
CA GLN A 135 -20.24 -23.38 8.59
C GLN A 135 -19.39 -24.29 9.47
N LYS A 136 -19.12 -25.54 9.03
CA LYS A 136 -18.27 -26.47 9.77
C LYS A 136 -16.86 -25.94 9.99
N LEU A 137 -16.25 -25.34 8.98
CA LEU A 137 -14.92 -24.73 9.11
C LEU A 137 -14.93 -23.57 10.11
N THR A 138 -15.97 -22.74 10.07
CA THR A 138 -16.17 -21.63 11.03
C THR A 138 -16.25 -22.16 12.46
N ASP A 139 -17.03 -23.22 12.67
CA ASP A 139 -17.20 -23.83 13.99
C ASP A 139 -15.89 -24.46 14.49
N VAL A 140 -15.16 -25.19 13.64
CA VAL A 140 -13.83 -25.72 13.97
C VAL A 140 -12.89 -24.59 14.38
N ILE A 141 -12.78 -23.52 13.59
CA ILE A 141 -11.89 -22.38 13.89
C ILE A 141 -12.26 -21.72 15.22
N LYS A 142 -13.55 -21.62 15.56
CA LYS A 142 -14.01 -21.07 16.86
C LYS A 142 -13.68 -21.97 18.04
N GLU A 143 -13.57 -23.28 17.84
CA GLU A 143 -13.32 -24.25 18.89
C GLU A 143 -11.83 -24.54 19.10
N LEU A 144 -10.95 -24.13 18.18
CA LEU A 144 -9.50 -24.27 18.34
C LEU A 144 -9.03 -23.54 19.60
N LYS A 145 -8.57 -24.28 20.62
CA LYS A 145 -8.09 -23.70 21.89
C LYS A 145 -6.60 -23.32 21.84
N GLU A 146 -5.88 -23.87 20.88
CA GLU A 146 -4.41 -23.81 20.80
C GLU A 146 -3.91 -22.66 19.92
N ILE A 147 -4.81 -21.78 19.47
CA ILE A 147 -4.48 -20.64 18.60
C ILE A 147 -4.75 -19.33 19.33
N THR A 148 -3.97 -18.30 18.99
CA THR A 148 -4.20 -16.96 19.53
C THR A 148 -5.48 -16.37 18.93
N ASP A 149 -6.07 -15.37 19.60
CA ASP A 149 -7.23 -14.66 19.05
C ASP A 149 -6.90 -13.92 17.74
N ALA A 150 -5.64 -13.50 17.56
CA ALA A 150 -5.16 -12.91 16.32
C ALA A 150 -5.17 -13.94 15.17
N ASP A 151 -4.59 -15.13 15.40
CA ASP A 151 -4.57 -16.20 14.39
C ASP A 151 -5.99 -16.70 14.07
N ARG A 152 -6.85 -16.79 15.09
CA ARG A 152 -8.26 -17.14 14.92
C ARG A 152 -8.97 -16.11 14.04
N ASN A 153 -8.72 -14.83 14.28
CA ASN A 153 -9.30 -13.75 13.50
C ASN A 153 -8.83 -13.84 12.03
N ASP A 154 -7.54 -14.01 11.79
CA ASP A 154 -6.97 -14.12 10.44
C ASP A 154 -7.57 -15.32 9.66
N LEU A 155 -7.77 -16.46 10.33
CA LEU A 155 -8.44 -17.63 9.77
C LEU A 155 -9.90 -17.32 9.38
N LEU A 156 -10.66 -16.68 10.28
CA LEU A 156 -12.07 -16.34 10.03
C LEU A 156 -12.21 -15.31 8.91
N GLU A 157 -11.30 -14.34 8.82
CA GLU A 157 -11.28 -13.35 7.73
C GLU A 157 -11.03 -14.01 6.38
N ASN A 158 -10.02 -14.88 6.29
CA ASN A 158 -9.75 -15.59 5.05
C ASN A 158 -10.91 -16.51 4.67
N LEU A 159 -11.58 -17.14 5.64
CA LEU A 159 -12.78 -17.93 5.39
C LEU A 159 -13.97 -17.06 4.92
N ALA A 160 -14.12 -15.85 5.47
CA ALA A 160 -15.14 -14.89 5.03
C ALA A 160 -14.92 -14.46 3.58
N LEU A 161 -13.66 -14.22 3.19
CA LEU A 161 -13.29 -13.95 1.80
C LEU A 161 -13.65 -15.12 0.89
N VAL A 162 -13.34 -16.35 1.29
CA VAL A 162 -13.75 -17.56 0.54
C VAL A 162 -15.26 -17.62 0.38
N SER A 163 -16.00 -17.42 1.47
CA SER A 163 -17.47 -17.48 1.45
C SER A 163 -18.09 -16.47 0.50
N LYS A 164 -17.62 -15.22 0.54
CA LYS A 164 -18.11 -14.14 -0.32
C LYS A 164 -17.77 -14.37 -1.80
N GLU A 165 -16.60 -14.95 -2.06
CA GLU A 165 -16.16 -15.25 -3.42
C GLU A 165 -16.95 -16.42 -4.02
N VAL A 166 -17.32 -17.41 -3.21
CA VAL A 166 -18.14 -18.55 -3.68
C VAL A 166 -19.59 -18.14 -3.89
N GLU A 167 -20.12 -17.22 -3.08
CA GLU A 167 -21.44 -16.60 -3.25
C GLU A 167 -21.54 -15.79 -4.55
N SER A 168 -20.42 -15.31 -5.07
CA SER A 168 -20.39 -14.55 -6.32
C SER A 168 -20.61 -15.46 -7.54
N PRO A 169 -21.28 -14.99 -8.62
CA PRO A 169 -21.43 -15.73 -9.87
C PRO A 169 -20.09 -16.24 -10.42
N SER A 170 -20.05 -17.45 -11.00
CA SER A 170 -18.82 -18.12 -11.46
C SER A 170 -17.87 -17.22 -12.25
N ASP A 171 -18.42 -16.39 -13.13
CA ASP A 171 -17.67 -15.55 -14.07
C ASP A 171 -17.11 -14.28 -13.41
N SER A 172 -17.62 -13.92 -12.24
CA SER A 172 -17.14 -12.81 -11.41
C SER A 172 -16.17 -13.26 -10.31
N ARG A 173 -15.96 -14.58 -10.17
CA ARG A 173 -15.09 -15.12 -9.12
C ARG A 173 -13.62 -14.81 -9.37
N ARG A 174 -13.00 -14.15 -8.40
CA ARG A 174 -11.55 -13.93 -8.34
C ARG A 174 -10.86 -15.21 -7.91
N ALA A 175 -10.61 -16.10 -8.87
CA ALA A 175 -9.96 -17.39 -8.65
C ALA A 175 -8.61 -17.28 -7.88
N GLY A 176 -7.85 -16.21 -8.12
CA GLY A 176 -6.60 -15.93 -7.39
C GLY A 176 -6.82 -15.70 -5.90
N LEU A 177 -7.82 -14.89 -5.53
CA LEU A 177 -8.17 -14.61 -4.14
C LEU A 177 -8.75 -15.84 -3.45
N LEU A 178 -9.64 -16.56 -4.14
CA LEU A 178 -10.21 -17.80 -3.64
C LEU A 178 -9.10 -18.82 -3.32
N LYS A 179 -8.15 -19.00 -4.25
CA LYS A 179 -7.03 -19.93 -4.08
C LYS A 179 -6.10 -19.52 -2.95
N SER A 180 -5.75 -18.23 -2.84
CA SER A 180 -4.86 -17.76 -1.77
C SER A 180 -5.51 -17.88 -0.40
N SER A 181 -6.78 -17.46 -0.28
CA SER A 181 -7.50 -17.45 1.01
C SER A 181 -7.81 -18.86 1.48
N LEU A 182 -8.25 -19.74 0.56
CA LEU A 182 -8.44 -21.15 0.88
C LEU A 182 -7.12 -21.85 1.21
N GLY A 183 -6.05 -21.57 0.45
CA GLY A 183 -4.72 -22.09 0.72
C GLY A 183 -4.18 -21.66 2.08
N PHE A 184 -4.44 -20.42 2.49
CA PHE A 184 -4.07 -19.93 3.82
C PHE A 184 -4.81 -20.69 4.92
N VAL A 185 -6.13 -20.85 4.81
CA VAL A 185 -6.94 -21.58 5.80
C VAL A 185 -6.49 -23.03 5.91
N THR A 186 -6.29 -23.73 4.78
CA THR A 186 -5.90 -25.14 4.81
C THR A 186 -4.48 -25.35 5.33
N THR A 187 -3.53 -24.49 4.94
CA THR A 187 -2.14 -24.58 5.42
C THR A 187 -2.06 -24.27 6.90
N SER A 188 -2.77 -23.25 7.37
CA SER A 188 -2.79 -22.86 8.79
C SER A 188 -3.43 -23.96 9.65
N LEU A 189 -4.59 -24.49 9.24
CA LEU A 189 -5.22 -25.63 9.93
C LEU A 189 -4.34 -26.89 9.90
N GLY A 190 -3.64 -27.14 8.80
CA GLY A 190 -2.67 -28.24 8.69
C GLY A 190 -1.51 -28.08 9.67
N ALA A 191 -0.90 -26.89 9.71
CA ALA A 191 0.17 -26.57 10.65
C ALA A 191 -0.29 -26.71 12.10
N PHE A 192 -1.51 -26.27 12.44
CA PHE A 192 -2.05 -26.48 13.78
C PHE A 192 -2.23 -27.95 14.13
N ASN A 193 -2.77 -28.79 13.23
CA ASN A 193 -2.90 -30.22 13.48
C ASN A 193 -1.55 -30.95 13.65
N GLU A 194 -0.50 -30.50 12.95
CA GLU A 194 0.85 -31.07 13.06
C GLU A 194 1.59 -30.62 14.33
N LEU A 195 1.34 -29.39 14.79
CA LEU A 195 2.00 -28.79 15.95
C LEU A 195 1.25 -29.01 17.27
N ALA A 196 -0.07 -29.19 17.23
CA ALA A 196 -0.93 -29.52 18.37
C ALA A 196 -0.36 -30.64 19.27
N PRO A 197 0.10 -31.80 18.74
CA PRO A 197 0.66 -32.86 19.58
C PRO A 197 2.04 -32.54 20.19
N LEU A 198 2.69 -31.44 19.80
CA LEU A 198 4.04 -31.06 20.26
C LEU A 198 4.02 -29.97 21.35
N VAL A 199 2.87 -29.37 21.61
CA VAL A 199 2.68 -28.41 22.71
C VAL A 199 2.06 -29.17 23.90
N PRO A 200 2.76 -29.27 25.04
CA PRO A 200 2.32 -30.06 26.20
C PRO A 200 1.09 -29.51 26.92
#